data_AF-F9TE23-F1
#
_entry.id   AF-F9TE23-F1
#
_cell.length_a   1.000
_cell.length_b   1.000
_cell.length_c   1.000
_cell.angle_alpha   90.00
_cell.angle_beta   90.00
_cell.angle_gamma   90.00
#
_symmetry.space_group_name_H-M   'P 1'
#
loop_
_entity.id
_entity.type
_entity.pdbx_description
1 polymer ?
#
loop_
_entity_poly.entity_id
_entity_poly.type
_entity_poly.pdbx_seq_one_letter_code
_entity_poly.pdbx_strand_id
1 'polypeptide(L)'
;MVVVTILVVQLYWMHGGGHVFKIFPSQFTFLATDDQALGGVSTASLELSESEVVLNCKLDKSDAYPWPYCGVSIQLGDTMQQGINLKNYHTVRLNIDFEQLDSATEPTLRFYLRNFNPAYSSAEDEYTQKYNGLAYSPGVGNGIIEIPIANLQVLTWWLADNQIPIAHSAPEFTNVTKLELATGSGHFTGEYKMTIKSIEFIGNYIDGETLMLALLVFWVSLALVYSIVEIKRSHHLILQSHFRQEHLRKLNKELQEQNIHFAELANRDALTGAMNRHSIREWLEKHFEGKLGREKALAALYLDIDHFKDVNDKYGHAMGDDILREFTMVILSMLSPSERLVRWGGEEFVVFCPGLNLEEASELAERIRHRIESHIWVHGDPLTTSIGVASRSRERTNAMITRADEALYLAKRQGRNQVVVSSQTD
;
A
#
# COMPACT_ATOMS: atom_id res chain seq x y z
N MET A 1 -3.52 16.06 -4.07
CA MET A 1 -4.98 15.82 -4.14
C MET A 1 -5.76 16.74 -3.19
N VAL A 2 -5.51 16.70 -1.87
CA VAL A 2 -6.17 17.61 -0.91
C VAL A 2 -6.00 19.09 -1.29
N VAL A 3 -4.78 19.48 -1.68
CA VAL A 3 -4.48 20.84 -2.16
C VAL A 3 -5.32 21.23 -3.39
N VAL A 4 -5.53 20.31 -4.32
CA VAL A 4 -6.34 20.56 -5.53
C VAL A 4 -7.80 20.76 -5.15
N THR A 5 -8.34 19.95 -4.24
CA THR A 5 -9.70 20.11 -3.75
C THR A 5 -9.89 21.43 -3.02
N ILE A 6 -8.97 21.81 -2.14
CA ILE A 6 -9.01 23.11 -1.45
C ILE A 6 -9.02 24.24 -2.49
N LEU A 7 -8.16 24.17 -3.51
CA LEU A 7 -8.10 25.19 -4.55
C LEU A 7 -9.38 25.25 -5.39
N VAL A 8 -9.96 24.11 -5.78
CA VAL A 8 -11.24 24.06 -6.51
C VAL A 8 -12.39 24.65 -5.69
N VAL A 9 -12.48 24.31 -4.41
CA VAL A 9 -13.50 24.86 -3.50
C VAL A 9 -13.31 26.36 -3.29
N GLN A 10 -12.07 26.82 -3.13
CA GLN A 10 -11.76 28.26 -3.03
C GLN A 10 -12.13 29.01 -4.32
N LEU A 11 -11.81 28.46 -5.49
CA LEU A 11 -12.24 29.04 -6.77
C LEU A 11 -13.75 29.08 -6.89
N TYR A 12 -14.45 28.02 -6.46
CA TYR A 12 -15.90 27.96 -6.42
C TYR A 12 -16.50 29.02 -5.49
N TRP A 13 -15.94 29.26 -4.31
CA TRP A 13 -16.43 30.32 -3.42
C TRP A 13 -16.15 31.71 -3.95
N MET A 14 -14.98 31.93 -4.59
CA MET A 14 -14.63 33.24 -5.13
C MET A 14 -15.37 33.60 -6.42
N HIS A 15 -15.65 32.63 -7.29
CA HIS A 15 -16.15 32.88 -8.66
C HIS A 15 -17.43 32.10 -9.00
N GLY A 16 -17.86 31.15 -8.18
CA GLY A 16 -19.00 30.28 -8.45
C GLY A 16 -20.35 30.99 -8.37
N GLY A 17 -20.48 32.00 -7.51
CA GLY A 17 -21.71 32.79 -7.29
C GLY A 17 -21.91 33.97 -8.24
N GLY A 18 -21.22 34.00 -9.38
CA GLY A 18 -21.27 35.10 -10.34
C GLY A 18 -22.41 35.01 -11.37
N HIS A 19 -23.27 33.99 -11.31
CA HIS A 19 -24.33 33.83 -12.30
C HIS A 19 -25.47 34.81 -12.02
N VAL A 20 -25.62 35.82 -12.88
CA VAL A 20 -26.66 36.85 -12.77
C VAL A 20 -27.71 36.63 -13.84
N PHE A 21 -28.96 36.44 -13.44
CA PHE A 21 -30.12 36.39 -14.31
C PHE A 21 -30.98 37.63 -14.10
N LYS A 22 -31.17 38.43 -15.15
CA LYS A 22 -31.89 39.71 -15.07
C LYS A 22 -33.25 39.60 -15.74
N ILE A 23 -34.25 40.23 -15.14
CA ILE A 23 -35.59 40.35 -15.73
C ILE A 23 -35.69 41.71 -16.41
N PHE A 24 -35.93 41.69 -17.73
CA PHE A 24 -36.11 42.89 -18.54
C PHE A 24 -37.55 42.98 -19.08
N PRO A 25 -38.11 44.20 -19.19
CA PRO A 25 -39.40 44.44 -19.85
C PRO A 25 -39.46 44.00 -21.31
N SER A 26 -38.31 43.94 -21.99
CA SER A 26 -38.22 43.46 -23.37
C SER A 26 -38.28 41.94 -23.52
N GLN A 27 -38.00 41.20 -22.44
CA GLN A 27 -37.91 39.74 -22.45
C GLN A 27 -39.15 39.08 -21.83
N PHE A 28 -39.77 39.72 -20.83
CA PHE A 28 -40.88 39.17 -20.07
C PHE A 28 -42.10 40.07 -20.16
N THR A 29 -43.29 39.48 -20.02
CA THR A 29 -44.55 40.21 -20.06
C THR A 29 -44.86 40.79 -18.69
N PHE A 30 -44.93 42.11 -18.59
CA PHE A 30 -45.35 42.83 -17.37
C PHE A 30 -46.82 43.24 -17.51
N LEU A 31 -47.61 42.89 -16.51
CA LEU A 31 -49.05 43.17 -16.47
C LEU A 31 -49.39 43.94 -15.19
N ALA A 32 -50.17 45.01 -15.31
CA ALA A 32 -50.77 45.65 -14.15
C ALA A 32 -51.82 44.72 -13.52
N THR A 33 -51.86 44.65 -12.20
CA THR A 33 -52.87 43.91 -11.45
C THR A 33 -53.56 44.82 -10.44
N ASP A 34 -54.86 44.61 -10.24
CA ASP A 34 -55.68 45.33 -9.28
C ASP A 34 -56.86 44.48 -8.79
N ASP A 35 -57.62 45.03 -7.86
CA ASP A 35 -58.74 44.36 -7.21
C ASP A 35 -60.06 44.37 -8.01
N GLN A 36 -60.10 44.94 -9.23
CA GLN A 36 -61.35 45.11 -9.98
C GLN A 36 -62.00 43.78 -10.36
N ALA A 37 -61.17 42.78 -10.72
CA ALA A 37 -61.64 41.43 -11.03
C ALA A 37 -62.37 40.76 -9.86
N LEU A 38 -62.15 41.24 -8.63
CA LEU A 38 -62.77 40.75 -7.39
C LEU A 38 -63.89 41.68 -6.88
N GLY A 39 -64.31 42.68 -7.66
CA GLY A 39 -65.32 43.68 -7.27
C GLY A 39 -64.78 44.89 -6.49
N GLY A 40 -63.46 45.07 -6.48
CA GLY A 40 -62.80 46.28 -5.98
C GLY A 40 -62.94 47.48 -6.93
N VAL A 41 -62.45 48.63 -6.49
CA VAL A 41 -62.49 49.91 -7.24
C VAL A 41 -61.10 50.54 -7.38
N SER A 42 -60.05 49.82 -6.98
CA SER A 42 -58.69 50.29 -7.16
C SER A 42 -58.33 50.28 -8.64
N THR A 43 -57.37 51.10 -9.04
CA THR A 43 -56.90 51.18 -10.43
C THR A 43 -55.39 51.07 -10.47
N ALA A 44 -54.89 50.35 -11.47
CA ALA A 44 -53.48 50.18 -11.75
C ALA A 44 -53.18 50.53 -13.21
N SER A 45 -52.12 51.31 -13.45
CA SER A 45 -51.65 51.62 -14.80
C SER A 45 -50.14 51.47 -14.88
N LEU A 46 -49.67 50.88 -15.98
CA LEU A 46 -48.26 50.55 -16.18
C LEU A 46 -47.68 51.35 -17.33
N GLU A 47 -46.56 52.01 -17.08
CA GLU A 47 -45.74 52.68 -18.07
C GLU A 47 -44.42 51.93 -18.21
N LEU A 48 -44.16 51.41 -19.40
CA LEU A 48 -42.98 50.61 -19.71
C LEU A 48 -41.98 51.47 -20.47
N SER A 49 -40.75 51.56 -19.96
CA SER A 49 -39.60 52.12 -20.68
C SER A 49 -38.50 51.06 -20.85
N GLU A 50 -37.47 51.34 -21.64
CA GLU A 50 -36.34 50.42 -21.81
C GLU A 50 -35.55 50.19 -20.51
N SER A 51 -35.55 51.16 -19.59
CA SER A 51 -34.73 51.15 -18.38
C SER A 51 -35.51 50.97 -17.08
N GLU A 52 -36.79 51.35 -17.03
CA GLU A 52 -37.61 51.35 -15.82
C GLU A 52 -39.07 50.99 -16.14
N VAL A 53 -39.74 50.37 -15.17
CA VAL A 53 -41.19 50.12 -15.21
C VAL A 53 -41.85 50.91 -14.10
N VAL A 54 -42.78 51.79 -14.47
CA VAL A 54 -43.51 52.63 -13.51
C VAL A 54 -44.94 52.14 -13.42
N LEU A 55 -45.36 51.77 -12.21
CA LEU A 55 -46.74 51.47 -11.88
C LEU A 55 -47.32 52.64 -11.09
N ASN A 56 -48.38 53.25 -11.62
CA ASN A 56 -49.19 54.22 -10.91
C ASN A 56 -50.47 53.53 -10.43
N CYS A 57 -50.75 53.64 -9.14
CA CYS A 57 -51.92 53.05 -8.53
C CYS A 57 -52.74 54.04 -7.74
N LYS A 58 -54.04 53.82 -7.75
CA LYS A 58 -54.97 54.46 -6.84
C LYS A 58 -55.75 53.39 -6.08
N LEU A 59 -55.48 53.29 -4.79
CA LEU A 59 -56.18 52.36 -3.90
C LEU A 59 -57.39 53.05 -3.28
N ASP A 60 -58.56 52.44 -3.43
CA ASP A 60 -59.80 52.92 -2.85
C ASP A 60 -60.65 51.76 -2.34
N LYS A 61 -61.50 52.01 -1.34
CA LYS A 61 -62.24 50.97 -0.63
C LYS A 61 -63.58 50.71 -1.33
N SER A 62 -63.89 49.43 -1.57
CA SER A 62 -65.20 48.96 -2.02
C SER A 62 -65.92 48.21 -0.89
N ASP A 63 -67.25 48.32 -0.84
CA ASP A 63 -68.07 47.48 0.02
C ASP A 63 -68.13 46.02 -0.47
N ALA A 64 -67.92 45.80 -1.78
CA ALA A 64 -67.92 44.47 -2.38
C ALA A 64 -66.59 43.72 -2.16
N TYR A 65 -65.46 44.45 -2.04
CA TYR A 65 -64.15 43.86 -1.76
C TYR A 65 -63.34 44.75 -0.80
N PRO A 66 -63.18 44.35 0.48
CA PRO A 66 -62.60 45.21 1.51
C PRO A 66 -61.06 45.25 1.53
N TRP A 67 -60.38 44.55 0.61
CA TRP A 67 -58.93 44.34 0.61
C TRP A 67 -58.24 44.99 -0.60
N PRO A 68 -58.23 46.32 -0.72
CA PRO A 68 -57.73 46.97 -1.93
C PRO A 68 -56.25 46.66 -2.17
N TYR A 69 -55.92 46.37 -3.42
CA TYR A 69 -54.54 46.16 -3.84
C TYR A 69 -54.32 46.61 -5.27
N CYS A 70 -53.06 46.88 -5.58
CA CYS A 70 -52.56 46.99 -6.93
C CYS A 70 -51.17 46.39 -7.01
N GLY A 71 -50.70 46.11 -8.22
CA GLY A 71 -49.37 45.55 -8.41
C GLY A 71 -48.95 45.37 -9.85
N VAL A 72 -47.82 44.70 -9.99
CA VAL A 72 -47.26 44.21 -11.25
C VAL A 72 -47.11 42.71 -11.16
N SER A 73 -47.62 42.00 -12.16
CA SER A 73 -47.37 40.57 -12.38
C SER A 73 -46.46 40.41 -13.60
N ILE A 74 -45.34 39.71 -13.42
CA ILE A 74 -44.36 39.42 -14.46
C ILE A 74 -44.46 37.93 -14.78
N GLN A 75 -44.83 37.60 -16.01
CA GLN A 75 -44.88 36.22 -16.48
C GLN A 75 -43.47 35.77 -16.89
N LEU A 76 -42.98 34.68 -16.29
CA LEU A 76 -41.63 34.15 -16.48
C LEU A 76 -41.56 32.98 -17.48
N GLY A 77 -42.70 32.53 -17.98
CA GLY A 77 -42.76 31.55 -19.06
C GLY A 77 -44.01 31.74 -19.91
N ASP A 78 -44.06 30.99 -21.02
CA ASP A 78 -45.07 31.18 -22.07
C ASP A 78 -46.46 30.65 -21.68
N THR A 79 -46.52 29.77 -20.68
CA THR A 79 -47.76 29.12 -20.23
C THR A 79 -47.85 29.09 -18.72
N MET A 80 -49.05 28.83 -18.19
CA MET A 80 -49.28 28.72 -16.74
C MET A 80 -48.54 27.55 -16.08
N GLN A 81 -48.05 26.58 -16.86
CA GLN A 81 -47.38 25.39 -16.34
C GLN A 81 -45.85 25.47 -16.47
N GLN A 82 -45.35 26.35 -17.33
CA GLN A 82 -43.94 26.45 -17.66
C GLN A 82 -43.36 27.74 -17.11
N GLY A 83 -42.34 27.62 -16.30
CA GLY A 83 -41.60 28.73 -15.74
C GLY A 83 -40.10 28.50 -15.81
N ILE A 84 -39.36 29.32 -15.08
CA ILE A 84 -37.90 29.25 -14.97
C ILE A 84 -37.48 28.54 -13.69
N ASN A 85 -36.37 27.82 -13.74
CA ASN A 85 -35.82 27.17 -12.55
C ASN A 85 -34.90 28.15 -11.81
N LEU A 86 -35.33 28.59 -10.63
CA LEU A 86 -34.59 29.50 -9.76
C LEU A 86 -33.91 28.79 -8.57
N LYS A 87 -33.92 27.45 -8.53
CA LYS A 87 -33.34 26.65 -7.44
C LYS A 87 -31.88 26.97 -7.13
N ASN A 88 -31.07 27.23 -8.17
CA ASN A 88 -29.63 27.47 -8.02
C ASN A 88 -29.28 28.94 -7.69
N TYR A 89 -30.29 29.78 -7.47
CA TYR A 89 -30.12 31.18 -7.10
C TYR A 89 -30.33 31.34 -5.60
N HIS A 90 -29.40 32.05 -4.95
CA HIS A 90 -29.41 32.24 -3.51
C HIS A 90 -29.93 33.62 -3.11
N THR A 91 -29.83 34.62 -3.99
CA THR A 91 -30.20 36.01 -3.70
C THR A 91 -31.00 36.60 -4.85
N VAL A 92 -32.03 37.40 -4.53
CA VAL A 92 -32.67 38.32 -5.47
C VAL A 92 -32.30 39.76 -5.08
N ARG A 93 -31.85 40.54 -6.07
CA ARG A 93 -31.56 41.97 -5.98
C ARG A 93 -32.73 42.73 -6.59
N LEU A 94 -33.37 43.56 -5.77
CA LEU A 94 -34.48 44.41 -6.18
C LEU A 94 -34.04 45.87 -6.06
N ASN A 95 -34.11 46.61 -7.16
CA ASN A 95 -33.96 48.06 -7.17
C ASN A 95 -35.32 48.65 -7.51
N ILE A 96 -36.10 48.92 -6.48
CA ILE A 96 -37.50 49.35 -6.58
C ILE A 96 -37.67 50.53 -5.65
N ASP A 97 -38.20 51.64 -6.16
CA ASP A 97 -38.70 52.73 -5.34
C ASP A 97 -40.21 52.55 -5.17
N PHE A 98 -40.72 52.65 -3.94
CA PHE A 98 -42.15 52.55 -3.67
C PHE A 98 -42.57 53.62 -2.66
N GLU A 99 -43.46 54.51 -3.09
CA GLU A 99 -43.93 55.65 -2.31
C GLU A 99 -45.44 55.81 -2.36
N GLN A 100 -45.97 56.41 -1.30
CA GLN A 100 -47.32 56.95 -1.28
C GLN A 100 -47.24 58.44 -1.55
N LEU A 101 -47.91 58.92 -2.60
CA LEU A 101 -47.82 60.33 -3.02
C LEU A 101 -48.54 61.26 -2.03
N ASP A 102 -49.54 60.73 -1.32
CA ASP A 102 -50.40 61.49 -0.40
C ASP A 102 -49.94 61.45 1.07
N SER A 103 -48.86 60.73 1.40
CA SER A 103 -48.41 60.51 2.77
C SER A 103 -46.90 60.34 2.88
N ALA A 104 -46.31 60.80 3.98
CA ALA A 104 -44.89 60.58 4.28
C ALA A 104 -44.58 59.18 4.88
N THR A 105 -45.59 58.31 5.00
CA THR A 105 -45.42 56.94 5.52
C THR A 105 -44.81 56.03 4.46
N GLU A 106 -43.73 55.31 4.80
CA GLU A 106 -43.15 54.32 3.90
C GLU A 106 -44.11 53.14 3.70
N PRO A 107 -44.60 52.93 2.47
CA PRO A 107 -45.53 51.85 2.21
C PRO A 107 -44.82 50.50 2.15
N THR A 108 -45.55 49.45 2.51
CA THR A 108 -45.03 48.08 2.47
C THR A 108 -45.30 47.46 1.10
N LEU A 109 -44.29 46.82 0.53
CA LEU A 109 -44.34 46.09 -0.72
C LEU A 109 -44.31 44.58 -0.43
N ARG A 110 -45.20 43.83 -1.08
CA ARG A 110 -45.16 42.36 -1.11
C ARG A 110 -44.44 41.91 -2.36
N PHE A 111 -43.54 40.97 -2.19
CA PHE A 111 -42.81 40.31 -3.25
C PHE A 111 -43.11 38.81 -3.21
N TYR A 112 -43.58 38.28 -4.33
CA TYR A 112 -43.92 36.87 -4.49
C TYR A 112 -43.23 36.26 -5.70
N LEU A 113 -42.76 35.03 -5.53
CA LEU A 113 -42.41 34.11 -6.59
C LEU A 113 -43.44 32.99 -6.60
N ARG A 114 -44.12 32.85 -7.73
CA ARG A 114 -45.15 31.81 -7.92
C ARG A 114 -44.58 30.65 -8.71
N ASN A 115 -44.75 29.44 -8.21
CA ASN A 115 -44.28 28.25 -8.89
C ASN A 115 -45.40 27.24 -9.13
N PHE A 116 -45.29 26.54 -10.26
CA PHE A 116 -46.20 25.48 -10.66
C PHE A 116 -45.58 24.11 -10.36
N ASN A 117 -46.30 23.27 -9.62
CA ASN A 117 -45.92 21.89 -9.39
C ASN A 117 -47.13 20.97 -9.62
N PRO A 118 -47.06 19.98 -10.53
CA PRO A 118 -48.17 19.07 -10.80
C PRO A 118 -48.71 18.31 -9.57
N ALA A 119 -47.93 18.22 -8.49
CA ALA A 119 -48.36 17.57 -7.25
C ALA A 119 -49.47 18.34 -6.52
N TYR A 120 -49.59 19.65 -6.72
CA TYR A 120 -50.57 20.49 -6.02
C TYR A 120 -51.16 21.66 -6.83
N SER A 121 -50.62 21.95 -8.01
CA SER A 121 -51.12 23.00 -8.90
C SER A 121 -51.96 22.44 -10.04
N SER A 122 -53.07 23.12 -10.35
CA SER A 122 -53.91 22.93 -11.54
C SER A 122 -53.46 23.85 -12.66
N ALA A 123 -53.57 23.38 -13.90
CA ALA A 123 -53.23 24.15 -15.10
C ALA A 123 -54.27 25.21 -15.43
N GLU A 124 -55.49 25.04 -14.94
CA GLU A 124 -56.67 25.85 -15.20
C GLU A 124 -56.89 26.93 -14.13
N ASP A 125 -56.34 26.72 -12.93
CA ASP A 125 -56.49 27.62 -11.80
C ASP A 125 -55.15 28.12 -11.29
N GLU A 126 -54.85 29.39 -11.60
CA GLU A 126 -53.63 30.02 -11.14
C GLU A 126 -53.56 30.17 -9.62
N TYR A 127 -54.66 30.21 -8.87
CA TYR A 127 -54.65 30.35 -7.41
C TYR A 127 -53.98 29.15 -6.71
N THR A 128 -53.93 28.00 -7.39
CA THR A 128 -53.26 26.78 -6.93
C THR A 128 -51.73 26.80 -7.09
N GLN A 129 -51.15 27.83 -7.73
CA GLN A 129 -49.70 27.99 -7.77
C GLN A 129 -49.17 28.49 -6.43
N LYS A 130 -48.07 27.92 -5.95
CA LYS A 130 -47.54 28.21 -4.61
C LYS A 130 -47.03 29.65 -4.52
N TYR A 131 -47.34 30.33 -3.42
CA TYR A 131 -46.87 31.69 -3.15
C TYR A 131 -45.67 31.67 -2.21
N ASN A 132 -44.48 31.94 -2.75
CA ASN A 132 -43.25 32.08 -1.98
C ASN A 132 -42.92 33.58 -1.89
N GLY A 133 -43.00 34.19 -0.71
CA GLY A 133 -42.76 35.63 -0.62
C GLY A 133 -42.51 36.18 0.75
N LEU A 134 -42.40 37.49 0.79
CA LEU A 134 -42.29 38.29 1.99
C LEU A 134 -42.85 39.69 1.75
N ALA A 135 -42.97 40.45 2.83
CA ALA A 135 -43.31 41.86 2.79
C ALA A 135 -42.15 42.69 3.35
N TYR A 136 -41.81 43.80 2.70
CA TYR A 136 -40.74 44.70 3.11
C TYR A 136 -41.04 46.14 2.65
N SER A 137 -40.35 47.13 3.20
CA SER A 137 -40.50 48.53 2.80
C SER A 137 -39.26 48.95 2.02
N PRO A 138 -39.33 49.15 0.69
CA PRO A 138 -38.17 49.51 -0.12
C PRO A 138 -37.79 51.00 0.03
N GLY A 139 -38.73 51.88 0.37
CA GLY A 139 -38.53 53.33 0.42
C GLY A 139 -38.29 53.96 -0.96
N VAL A 140 -37.68 55.15 -0.99
CA VAL A 140 -37.32 55.88 -2.21
C VAL A 140 -35.85 56.25 -2.19
N GLY A 141 -35.11 55.88 -3.24
CA GLY A 141 -33.69 56.21 -3.38
C GLY A 141 -32.75 55.33 -2.54
N ASN A 142 -33.26 54.28 -1.91
CA ASN A 142 -32.46 53.33 -1.12
C ASN A 142 -31.59 52.40 -2.00
N GLY A 143 -31.84 52.35 -3.31
CA GLY A 143 -31.06 51.60 -4.27
C GLY A 143 -31.35 50.11 -4.24
N ILE A 144 -30.30 49.29 -4.37
CA ILE A 144 -30.43 47.84 -4.49
C ILE A 144 -30.60 47.21 -3.11
N ILE A 145 -31.70 46.47 -2.94
CA ILE A 145 -31.96 45.64 -1.77
C ILE A 145 -31.68 44.18 -2.14
N GLU A 146 -30.82 43.54 -1.34
CA GLU A 146 -30.48 42.13 -1.47
C GLU A 146 -31.34 41.29 -0.53
N ILE A 147 -32.14 40.40 -1.11
CA ILE A 147 -33.02 39.49 -0.38
C ILE A 147 -32.53 38.07 -0.63
N PRO A 148 -32.00 37.37 0.39
CA PRO A 148 -31.77 35.94 0.30
C PRO A 148 -33.09 35.21 -0.03
N ILE A 149 -33.11 34.42 -1.09
CA ILE A 149 -34.32 33.70 -1.53
C ILE A 149 -34.78 32.70 -0.45
N ALA A 150 -33.86 32.21 0.38
CA ALA A 150 -34.16 31.39 1.55
C ALA A 150 -35.01 32.11 2.63
N ASN A 151 -35.10 33.44 2.60
CA ASN A 151 -35.93 34.21 3.52
C ASN A 151 -37.40 34.27 3.07
N LEU A 152 -37.71 33.87 1.82
CA LEU A 152 -39.08 33.81 1.34
C LEU A 152 -39.83 32.70 2.06
N GLN A 153 -41.08 32.98 2.41
CA GLN A 153 -41.94 32.07 3.14
C GLN A 153 -43.13 31.67 2.27
N VAL A 154 -43.62 30.44 2.45
CA VAL A 154 -44.89 30.06 1.83
C VAL A 154 -46.02 30.71 2.61
N LEU A 155 -46.92 31.41 1.90
CA LEU A 155 -48.04 32.08 2.56
C LEU A 155 -48.97 31.06 3.22
N THR A 156 -49.27 31.29 4.50
CA THR A 156 -50.03 30.37 5.34
C THR A 156 -51.48 30.22 4.90
N TRP A 157 -52.11 31.29 4.41
CA TRP A 157 -53.46 31.23 3.84
C TRP A 157 -53.50 30.30 2.62
N TRP A 158 -52.49 30.37 1.74
CA TRP A 158 -52.43 29.54 0.54
C TRP A 158 -52.32 28.05 0.89
N LEU A 159 -51.50 27.73 1.90
CA LEU A 159 -51.36 26.36 2.42
C LEU A 159 -52.70 25.80 2.93
N ALA A 160 -53.46 26.63 3.64
CA ALA A 160 -54.75 26.24 4.20
C ALA A 160 -55.82 26.07 3.11
N ASP A 161 -55.96 27.06 2.22
CA ASP A 161 -56.99 27.09 1.19
C ASP A 161 -56.82 25.96 0.17
N ASN A 162 -55.56 25.62 -0.16
CA ASN A 162 -55.23 24.54 -1.10
C ASN A 162 -54.95 23.19 -0.43
N GLN A 163 -55.15 23.09 0.89
CA GLN A 163 -54.99 21.85 1.68
C GLN A 163 -53.64 21.14 1.44
N ILE A 164 -52.56 21.90 1.45
CA ILE A 164 -51.25 21.43 1.02
C ILE A 164 -50.63 20.48 2.06
N PRO A 165 -50.17 19.27 1.66
CA PRO A 165 -49.49 18.36 2.56
C PRO A 165 -48.18 18.96 3.13
N ILE A 166 -47.81 18.57 4.35
CA ILE A 166 -46.59 19.04 5.03
C ILE A 166 -45.33 18.88 4.16
N ALA A 167 -45.25 17.80 3.36
CA ALA A 167 -44.14 17.52 2.46
C ALA A 167 -43.92 18.59 1.37
N HIS A 168 -44.96 19.37 1.05
CA HIS A 168 -44.92 20.46 0.06
C HIS A 168 -45.07 21.85 0.68
N SER A 169 -45.05 21.96 2.02
CA SER A 169 -45.26 23.23 2.73
C SER A 169 -44.06 24.19 2.71
N ALA A 170 -42.86 23.69 2.39
CA ALA A 170 -41.65 24.49 2.31
C ALA A 170 -41.59 25.33 1.02
N PRO A 171 -40.82 26.43 1.03
CA PRO A 171 -40.58 27.23 -0.17
C PRO A 171 -40.00 26.40 -1.30
N GLU A 172 -40.43 26.70 -2.53
CA GLU A 172 -40.03 25.95 -3.73
C GLU A 172 -39.77 26.92 -4.88
N PHE A 173 -38.57 26.80 -5.47
CA PHE A 173 -38.11 27.68 -6.55
C PHE A 173 -37.84 26.93 -7.84
N THR A 174 -38.36 25.70 -7.95
CA THR A 174 -38.41 24.95 -9.19
C THR A 174 -39.65 25.35 -9.98
N ASN A 175 -39.47 25.64 -11.26
CA ASN A 175 -40.56 26.01 -12.17
C ASN A 175 -41.37 27.23 -11.72
N VAL A 176 -40.67 28.34 -11.48
CA VAL A 176 -41.26 29.64 -11.11
C VAL A 176 -41.85 30.29 -12.36
N THR A 177 -43.17 30.37 -12.38
CA THR A 177 -43.99 30.83 -13.52
C THR A 177 -44.25 32.32 -13.48
N LYS A 178 -44.30 32.94 -12.29
CA LYS A 178 -44.55 34.37 -12.15
C LYS A 178 -43.74 35.00 -11.02
N LEU A 179 -43.47 36.30 -11.18
CA LEU A 179 -43.00 37.18 -10.12
C LEU A 179 -44.04 38.27 -9.93
N GLU A 180 -44.49 38.49 -8.71
CA GLU A 180 -45.51 39.49 -8.39
C GLU A 180 -45.00 40.49 -7.35
N LEU A 181 -45.26 41.75 -7.63
CA LEU A 181 -45.01 42.88 -6.74
C LEU A 181 -46.34 43.56 -6.48
N ALA A 182 -46.78 43.61 -5.23
CA ALA A 182 -48.09 44.15 -4.89
C ALA A 182 -48.05 44.99 -3.62
N THR A 183 -48.99 45.91 -3.47
CA THR A 183 -49.14 46.69 -2.24
C THR A 183 -49.36 45.78 -1.02
N GLY A 184 -48.76 46.16 0.11
CA GLY A 184 -48.79 45.41 1.37
C GLY A 184 -50.17 45.25 1.98
N SER A 185 -50.26 44.46 3.06
CA SER A 185 -51.51 44.32 3.84
C SER A 185 -51.76 45.57 4.68
N GLY A 186 -52.90 46.21 4.48
CA GLY A 186 -53.42 47.26 5.36
C GLY A 186 -54.50 48.10 4.69
N HIS A 187 -55.22 48.90 5.48
CA HIS A 187 -56.26 49.82 4.98
C HIS A 187 -55.64 51.14 4.54
N PHE A 188 -54.87 51.12 3.45
CA PHE A 188 -54.24 52.33 2.94
C PHE A 188 -54.87 52.74 1.60
N THR A 189 -55.84 53.64 1.68
CA THR A 189 -56.37 54.35 0.51
C THR A 189 -55.41 55.48 0.14
N GLY A 190 -55.28 55.77 -1.15
CA GLY A 190 -54.45 56.85 -1.65
C GLY A 190 -53.73 56.51 -2.96
N GLU A 191 -52.91 57.44 -3.40
CA GLU A 191 -52.12 57.32 -4.63
C GLU A 191 -50.71 56.78 -4.33
N TYR A 192 -50.31 55.77 -5.09
CA TYR A 192 -49.03 55.08 -4.95
C TYR A 192 -48.29 55.07 -6.27
N LYS A 193 -46.96 55.15 -6.17
CA LYS A 193 -46.06 55.01 -7.30
C LYS A 193 -44.99 53.98 -6.99
N MET A 194 -44.85 53.00 -7.87
CA MET A 194 -43.79 52.01 -7.83
C MET A 194 -42.92 52.15 -9.06
N THR A 195 -41.62 52.38 -8.87
CA THR A 195 -40.64 52.46 -9.96
C THR A 195 -39.68 51.29 -9.85
N ILE A 196 -39.82 50.32 -10.75
CA ILE A 196 -38.97 49.13 -10.83
C ILE A 196 -37.83 49.43 -11.78
N LYS A 197 -36.61 49.56 -11.23
CA LYS A 197 -35.40 49.86 -12.00
C LYS A 197 -34.68 48.59 -12.45
N SER A 198 -34.58 47.59 -11.57
CA SER A 198 -33.97 46.31 -11.92
C SER A 198 -34.39 45.18 -10.98
N ILE A 199 -34.53 43.99 -11.55
CA ILE A 199 -34.74 42.74 -10.82
C ILE A 199 -33.69 41.75 -11.30
N GLU A 200 -32.81 41.30 -10.39
CA GLU A 200 -31.72 40.39 -10.72
C GLU A 200 -31.68 39.22 -9.74
N PHE A 201 -31.46 38.01 -10.25
CA PHE A 201 -31.24 36.81 -9.46
C PHE A 201 -29.76 36.44 -9.52
N ILE A 202 -29.16 36.20 -8.36
CA ILE A 202 -27.76 35.81 -8.20
C ILE A 202 -27.70 34.38 -7.71
N GLY A 203 -26.97 33.56 -8.45
CA GLY A 203 -26.86 32.15 -8.20
C GLY A 203 -25.50 31.58 -8.52
N ASN A 204 -25.40 30.27 -8.25
CA ASN A 204 -24.20 29.51 -8.53
C ASN A 204 -24.30 28.83 -9.90
N TYR A 205 -23.20 28.81 -10.65
CA TYR A 205 -23.12 28.04 -11.90
C TYR A 205 -23.30 26.53 -11.67
N ILE A 206 -22.80 26.03 -10.54
CA ILE A 206 -22.87 24.63 -10.13
C ILE A 206 -23.35 24.60 -8.69
N ASP A 207 -24.32 23.73 -8.41
CA ASP A 207 -24.79 23.51 -7.05
C ASP A 207 -23.67 22.89 -6.18
N GLY A 208 -23.58 23.33 -4.93
CA GLY A 208 -22.52 22.90 -4.00
C GLY A 208 -22.52 21.39 -3.78
N GLU A 209 -23.71 20.78 -3.70
CA GLU A 209 -23.86 19.32 -3.57
C GLU A 209 -23.32 18.58 -4.80
N THR A 210 -23.63 19.10 -5.99
CA THR A 210 -23.16 18.52 -7.26
C THR A 210 -21.64 18.62 -7.38
N LEU A 211 -21.05 19.75 -6.98
CA LEU A 211 -19.60 19.91 -6.95
C LEU A 211 -18.94 18.93 -5.97
N MET A 212 -19.48 18.81 -4.76
CA MET A 212 -18.98 17.86 -3.75
C MET A 212 -19.05 16.41 -4.23
N LEU A 213 -20.17 16.02 -4.82
CA LEU A 213 -20.35 14.68 -5.37
C LEU A 213 -19.36 14.41 -6.52
N ALA A 214 -19.19 15.38 -7.43
CA ALA A 214 -18.24 15.27 -8.54
C ALA A 214 -16.80 15.11 -8.04
N LEU A 215 -16.41 15.88 -7.03
CA LEU A 215 -15.11 15.75 -6.37
C LEU A 215 -14.97 14.36 -5.74
N LEU A 216 -15.96 13.89 -4.98
CA LEU A 216 -15.92 12.58 -4.34
C LEU A 216 -15.75 11.45 -5.36
N VAL A 217 -16.52 11.46 -6.45
CA VAL A 217 -16.40 10.48 -7.54
C VAL A 217 -15.00 10.52 -8.16
N PHE A 218 -14.46 11.72 -8.39
CA PHE A 218 -13.10 11.89 -8.89
C PHE A 218 -12.07 11.26 -7.94
N TRP A 219 -12.17 11.50 -6.63
CA TRP A 219 -11.29 10.91 -5.62
C TRP A 219 -11.35 9.39 -5.58
N VAL A 220 -12.55 8.82 -5.57
CA VAL A 220 -12.74 7.36 -5.53
C VAL A 220 -12.17 6.71 -6.78
N SER A 221 -12.44 7.29 -7.96
CA SER A 221 -11.93 6.77 -9.23
C SER A 221 -10.41 6.74 -9.27
N LEU A 222 -9.76 7.81 -8.81
CA LEU A 222 -8.31 7.89 -8.78
C LEU A 222 -7.69 6.91 -7.77
N ALA A 223 -8.27 6.80 -6.56
CA ALA A 223 -7.80 5.85 -5.56
C ALA A 223 -7.89 4.40 -6.06
N LEU A 224 -8.97 4.07 -6.79
CA LEU A 224 -9.15 2.77 -7.42
C LEU A 224 -8.07 2.52 -8.49
N VAL A 225 -7.82 3.49 -9.37
CA VAL A 225 -6.76 3.38 -10.39
C VAL A 225 -5.38 3.20 -9.76
N TYR A 226 -5.03 4.01 -8.75
CA TYR A 226 -3.78 3.89 -8.02
C TYR A 226 -3.62 2.50 -7.38
N SER A 227 -4.68 2.01 -6.72
CA SER A 227 -4.69 0.69 -6.09
C SER A 227 -4.47 -0.43 -7.09
N ILE A 228 -5.12 -0.38 -8.26
CA ILE A 228 -4.94 -1.38 -9.33
C ILE A 228 -3.51 -1.36 -9.85
N VAL A 229 -2.92 -0.18 -10.06
CA VAL A 229 -1.53 -0.03 -10.52
C VAL A 229 -0.55 -0.60 -9.50
N GLU A 230 -0.71 -0.26 -8.22
CA GLU A 230 0.16 -0.77 -7.15
C GLU A 230 0.01 -2.27 -6.93
N ILE A 231 -1.21 -2.83 -7.01
CA ILE A 231 -1.44 -4.27 -6.96
C ILE A 231 -0.70 -4.98 -8.10
N LYS A 232 -0.81 -4.48 -9.34
CA LYS A 232 -0.10 -5.06 -10.48
C LYS A 232 1.42 -4.98 -10.32
N ARG A 233 1.92 -3.84 -9.83
CA ARG A 233 3.35 -3.63 -9.57
C ARG A 233 3.86 -4.60 -8.50
N SER A 234 3.13 -4.72 -7.39
CA SER A 234 3.45 -5.63 -6.29
C SER A 234 3.46 -7.09 -6.75
N HIS A 235 2.44 -7.52 -7.51
CA HIS A 235 2.38 -8.88 -8.04
C HIS A 235 3.57 -9.20 -8.94
N HIS A 236 3.99 -8.24 -9.80
CA HIS A 236 5.17 -8.42 -10.65
C HIS A 236 6.46 -8.54 -9.82
N LEU A 237 6.61 -7.74 -8.77
CA LEU A 237 7.76 -7.80 -7.87
C LEU A 237 7.82 -9.13 -7.09
N ILE A 238 6.69 -9.64 -6.64
CA ILE A 238 6.58 -10.94 -5.95
C ILE A 238 7.03 -12.07 -6.87
N LEU A 239 6.55 -12.10 -8.11
CA LEU A 239 6.96 -13.11 -9.10
C LEU A 239 8.47 -13.07 -9.36
N GLN A 240 9.04 -11.88 -9.56
CA GLN A 240 10.50 -11.74 -9.74
C GLN A 240 11.28 -12.21 -8.51
N SER A 241 10.78 -11.94 -7.31
CA SER A 241 11.40 -12.39 -6.06
C SER A 241 11.42 -13.91 -5.96
N HIS A 242 10.32 -14.58 -6.31
CA HIS A 242 10.25 -16.05 -6.30
C HIS A 242 11.28 -16.67 -7.25
N PHE A 243 11.38 -16.19 -8.50
CA PHE A 243 12.40 -16.69 -9.44
C PHE A 243 13.83 -16.48 -8.93
N ARG A 244 14.11 -15.33 -8.31
CA ARG A 244 15.43 -15.07 -7.70
C ARG A 244 15.72 -16.02 -6.54
N GLN A 245 14.75 -16.29 -5.68
CA GLN A 245 14.92 -17.21 -4.56
C GLN A 245 15.20 -18.64 -5.03
N GLU A 246 14.48 -19.13 -6.04
CA GLU A 246 14.73 -20.45 -6.59
C GLU A 246 16.11 -20.54 -7.25
N HIS A 247 16.50 -19.52 -8.02
CA HIS A 247 17.82 -19.47 -8.65
C HIS A 247 18.96 -19.45 -7.63
N LEU A 248 18.86 -18.60 -6.60
CA LEU A 248 19.83 -18.56 -5.50
C LEU A 248 19.90 -19.88 -4.75
N ARG A 249 18.75 -20.52 -4.50
CA ARG A 249 18.71 -21.82 -3.82
C ARG A 249 19.43 -22.90 -4.63
N LYS A 250 19.25 -22.90 -5.96
CA LYS A 250 19.94 -23.83 -6.86
C LYS A 250 21.45 -23.61 -6.86
N LEU A 251 21.90 -22.36 -7.03
CA LEU A 251 23.31 -21.98 -6.97
C LEU A 251 23.95 -22.36 -5.63
N ASN A 252 23.27 -22.11 -4.53
CA ASN A 252 23.79 -22.43 -3.20
C ASN A 252 23.95 -23.95 -3.00
N LYS A 253 23.01 -24.74 -3.55
CA LYS A 253 23.12 -26.20 -3.56
C LYS A 253 24.33 -26.68 -4.39
N GLU A 254 24.52 -26.15 -5.60
CA GLU A 254 25.67 -26.48 -6.46
C GLU A 254 27.00 -26.12 -5.80
N LEU A 255 27.09 -24.93 -5.18
CA LEU A 255 28.26 -24.50 -4.41
C LEU A 255 28.55 -25.44 -3.23
N GLN A 256 27.51 -25.89 -2.53
CA GLN A 256 27.65 -26.81 -1.41
C GLN A 256 28.16 -28.18 -1.87
N GLU A 257 27.64 -28.71 -2.99
CA GLU A 257 28.12 -29.96 -3.59
C GLU A 257 29.60 -29.84 -4.02
N GLN A 258 29.99 -28.73 -4.65
CA GLN A 258 31.39 -28.46 -5.00
C GLN A 258 32.29 -28.37 -3.77
N ASN A 259 31.86 -27.68 -2.71
CA ASN A 259 32.62 -27.58 -1.46
C ASN A 259 32.83 -28.95 -0.81
N ILE A 260 31.80 -29.81 -0.79
CA ILE A 260 31.94 -31.18 -0.28
C ILE A 260 32.98 -31.95 -1.10
N HIS A 261 32.90 -31.87 -2.44
CA HIS A 261 33.85 -32.56 -3.32
C HIS A 261 35.30 -32.07 -3.12
N PHE A 262 35.51 -30.76 -2.99
CA PHE A 262 36.84 -30.22 -2.70
C PHE A 262 37.34 -30.62 -1.31
N ALA A 263 36.47 -30.65 -0.31
CA ALA A 263 36.82 -31.12 1.03
C ALA A 263 37.22 -32.61 1.03
N GLU A 264 36.57 -33.45 0.23
CA GLU A 264 36.96 -34.87 0.08
C GLU A 264 38.34 -35.01 -0.57
N LEU A 265 38.61 -34.27 -1.64
CA LEU A 265 39.92 -34.25 -2.31
C LEU A 265 41.03 -33.71 -1.40
N ALA A 266 40.73 -32.70 -0.59
CA ALA A 266 41.69 -32.11 0.34
C ALA A 266 42.03 -33.04 1.53
N ASN A 267 41.19 -34.05 1.82
CA ASN A 267 41.33 -34.87 3.04
C ASN A 267 42.00 -36.24 2.86
N ARG A 268 42.32 -36.63 1.62
CA ARG A 268 42.97 -37.92 1.32
C ARG A 268 44.31 -37.72 0.63
N ASP A 269 45.17 -38.72 0.72
CA ASP A 269 46.36 -38.82 -0.11
C ASP A 269 45.95 -39.23 -1.53
N ALA A 270 46.40 -38.47 -2.54
CA ALA A 270 45.97 -38.66 -3.91
C ALA A 270 46.45 -39.98 -4.54
N LEU A 271 47.55 -40.56 -4.03
CA LEU A 271 48.08 -41.82 -4.54
C LEU A 271 47.42 -43.02 -3.87
N THR A 272 47.35 -43.03 -2.53
CA THR A 272 46.97 -44.24 -1.78
C THR A 272 45.52 -44.24 -1.30
N GLY A 273 44.85 -43.09 -1.29
CA GLY A 273 43.51 -42.94 -0.74
C GLY A 273 43.42 -43.00 0.79
N ALA A 274 44.54 -43.20 1.50
CA ALA A 274 44.63 -43.05 2.95
C ALA A 274 44.32 -41.61 3.38
N MET A 275 44.10 -41.35 4.67
CA MET A 275 44.06 -39.96 5.14
C MET A 275 45.42 -39.31 4.91
N ASN A 276 45.42 -38.02 4.56
CA ASN A 276 46.69 -37.28 4.52
C ASN A 276 47.03 -36.71 5.90
N ARG A 277 48.30 -36.30 6.06
CA ARG A 277 48.83 -35.74 7.31
C ARG A 277 48.06 -34.50 7.81
N HIS A 278 47.48 -33.71 6.92
CA HIS A 278 46.71 -32.53 7.32
C HIS A 278 45.40 -32.93 8.01
N SER A 279 44.69 -33.89 7.43
CA SER A 279 43.35 -34.32 7.87
C SER A 279 43.37 -35.00 9.23
N ILE A 280 44.41 -35.78 9.50
CA ILE A 280 44.50 -36.47 10.79
C ILE A 280 44.72 -35.50 11.94
N ARG A 281 45.42 -34.37 11.71
CA ARG A 281 45.68 -33.37 12.74
C ARG A 281 44.38 -32.77 13.27
N GLU A 282 43.46 -32.40 12.37
CA GLU A 282 42.15 -31.89 12.76
C GLU A 282 41.32 -32.95 13.50
N TRP A 283 41.38 -34.20 13.06
CA TRP A 283 40.68 -35.30 13.72
C TRP A 283 41.23 -35.56 15.13
N LEU A 284 42.56 -35.57 15.32
CA LEU A 284 43.20 -35.73 16.63
C LEU A 284 42.87 -34.56 17.57
N GLU A 285 42.91 -33.33 17.06
CA GLU A 285 42.58 -32.14 17.85
C GLU A 285 41.13 -32.18 18.35
N LYS A 286 40.19 -32.52 17.46
CA LYS A 286 38.76 -32.61 17.78
C LYS A 286 38.43 -33.72 18.81
N HIS A 287 39.10 -34.87 18.73
CA HIS A 287 38.70 -36.05 19.51
C HIS A 287 39.58 -36.31 20.74
N PHE A 288 40.83 -35.85 20.75
CA PHE A 288 41.84 -36.28 21.73
C PHE A 288 42.58 -35.14 22.45
N GLU A 289 42.61 -33.91 21.93
CA GLU A 289 43.36 -32.80 22.59
C GLU A 289 42.57 -32.08 23.71
N GLY A 290 41.23 -32.14 23.67
CA GLY A 290 40.34 -31.55 24.70
C GLY A 290 40.37 -32.27 26.06
N LYS A 291 39.81 -31.65 27.12
CA LYS A 291 39.86 -32.16 28.51
C LYS A 291 39.35 -33.61 28.66
N LEU A 292 38.20 -33.92 28.06
CA LEU A 292 37.62 -35.27 28.00
C LEU A 292 38.35 -36.19 27.00
N GLY A 293 39.02 -35.61 26.01
CA GLY A 293 39.78 -36.34 25.00
C GLY A 293 41.08 -36.90 25.56
N ARG A 294 41.74 -36.21 26.48
CA ARG A 294 43.02 -36.64 27.10
C ARG A 294 42.90 -37.88 27.97
N GLU A 295 41.71 -38.18 28.48
CA GLU A 295 41.44 -39.38 29.28
C GLU A 295 41.16 -40.62 28.41
N LYS A 296 40.96 -40.44 27.09
CA LYS A 296 40.75 -41.56 26.17
C LYS A 296 42.07 -42.21 25.79
N ALA A 297 42.12 -43.54 25.88
CA ALA A 297 43.22 -44.32 25.34
C ALA A 297 43.36 -44.07 23.82
N LEU A 298 44.60 -43.92 23.38
CA LEU A 298 44.97 -43.74 21.99
C LEU A 298 46.37 -44.31 21.81
N ALA A 299 46.58 -45.13 20.80
CA ALA A 299 47.92 -45.55 20.39
C ALA A 299 48.21 -45.13 18.95
N ALA A 300 49.50 -45.03 18.62
CA ALA A 300 50.00 -44.83 17.27
C ALA A 300 50.99 -45.93 16.90
N LEU A 301 50.79 -46.48 15.70
CA LEU A 301 51.71 -47.40 15.05
C LEU A 301 52.32 -46.63 13.88
N TYR A 302 53.61 -46.39 13.91
CA TYR A 302 54.34 -45.70 12.85
C TYR A 302 55.07 -46.75 12.02
N LEU A 303 54.70 -46.86 10.75
CA LEU A 303 55.14 -47.89 9.81
C LEU A 303 56.01 -47.26 8.73
N ASP A 304 57.04 -47.99 8.33
CA ASP A 304 57.84 -47.68 7.15
C ASP A 304 58.16 -48.96 6.38
N ILE A 305 58.08 -48.87 5.05
CA ILE A 305 58.36 -49.99 4.18
C ILE A 305 59.87 -50.17 4.08
N ASP A 306 60.36 -51.32 4.54
CA ASP A 306 61.78 -51.61 4.56
C ASP A 306 62.33 -51.68 3.13
N HIS A 307 63.46 -51.01 2.89
CA HIS A 307 64.14 -51.03 1.59
C HIS A 307 63.30 -50.52 0.41
N PHE A 308 62.30 -49.66 0.65
CA PHE A 308 61.42 -49.17 -0.42
C PHE A 308 62.14 -48.39 -1.53
N LYS A 309 63.26 -47.72 -1.20
CA LYS A 309 64.11 -47.10 -2.21
C LYS A 309 64.70 -48.14 -3.18
N ASP A 310 65.14 -49.29 -2.68
CA ASP A 310 65.70 -50.37 -3.51
C ASP A 310 64.64 -50.95 -4.45
N VAL A 311 63.38 -51.00 -3.99
CA VAL A 311 62.22 -51.36 -4.82
C VAL A 311 62.01 -50.35 -5.95
N ASN A 312 62.02 -49.05 -5.64
CA ASN A 312 61.91 -47.99 -6.65
C ASN A 312 63.07 -48.02 -7.65
N ASP A 313 64.29 -48.25 -7.18
CA ASP A 313 65.48 -48.29 -8.03
C ASP A 313 65.48 -49.53 -8.95
N LYS A 314 64.92 -50.66 -8.50
CA LYS A 314 64.84 -51.92 -9.26
C LYS A 314 63.66 -51.96 -10.25
N TYR A 315 62.49 -51.47 -9.86
CA TYR A 315 61.24 -51.64 -10.62
C TYR A 315 60.66 -50.33 -11.17
N GLY A 316 61.25 -49.19 -10.83
CA GLY A 316 60.79 -47.86 -11.21
C GLY A 316 59.68 -47.32 -10.30
N HIS A 317 59.56 -46.00 -10.25
CA HIS A 317 58.60 -45.30 -9.39
C HIS A 317 57.13 -45.69 -9.62
N ALA A 318 56.75 -46.04 -10.86
CA ALA A 318 55.38 -46.47 -11.15
C ALA A 318 55.02 -47.78 -10.41
N MET A 319 55.95 -48.74 -10.33
CA MET A 319 55.75 -49.95 -9.55
C MET A 319 55.76 -49.68 -8.05
N GLY A 320 56.63 -48.77 -7.59
CA GLY A 320 56.60 -48.30 -6.20
C GLY A 320 55.25 -47.71 -5.81
N ASP A 321 54.67 -46.88 -6.68
CA ASP A 321 53.34 -46.30 -6.50
C ASP A 321 52.23 -47.36 -6.42
N ASP A 322 52.30 -48.40 -7.26
CA ASP A 322 51.37 -49.55 -7.21
C ASP A 322 51.51 -50.32 -5.88
N ILE A 323 52.74 -50.52 -5.40
CA ILE A 323 53.02 -51.15 -4.10
C ILE A 323 52.48 -50.31 -2.95
N LEU A 324 52.59 -48.99 -2.99
CA LEU A 324 52.03 -48.12 -1.94
C LEU A 324 50.50 -48.18 -1.89
N ARG A 325 49.83 -48.29 -3.04
CA ARG A 325 48.37 -48.51 -3.11
C ARG A 325 47.99 -49.86 -2.53
N GLU A 326 48.70 -50.91 -2.94
CA GLU A 326 48.49 -52.27 -2.42
C GLU A 326 48.74 -52.35 -0.91
N PHE A 327 49.83 -51.74 -0.43
CA PHE A 327 50.21 -51.69 0.99
C PHE A 327 49.11 -51.04 1.84
N THR A 328 48.56 -49.95 1.33
CA THR A 328 47.44 -49.24 1.97
C THR A 328 46.19 -50.13 2.04
N MET A 329 45.84 -50.83 0.96
CA MET A 329 44.69 -51.75 0.95
C MET A 329 44.87 -52.92 1.93
N VAL A 330 46.08 -53.50 1.98
CA VAL A 330 46.41 -54.60 2.89
C VAL A 330 46.23 -54.15 4.34
N ILE A 331 46.76 -52.98 4.72
CA ILE A 331 46.60 -52.46 6.08
C ILE A 331 45.13 -52.16 6.37
N LEU A 332 44.43 -51.42 5.49
CA LEU A 332 43.02 -51.06 5.70
C LEU A 332 42.12 -52.30 5.89
N SER A 333 42.42 -53.42 5.23
CA SER A 333 41.66 -54.67 5.40
C SER A 333 41.77 -55.28 6.81
N MET A 334 42.77 -54.87 7.59
CA MET A 334 43.02 -55.34 8.95
C MET A 334 42.58 -54.36 10.03
N LEU A 335 42.23 -53.13 9.65
CA LEU A 335 41.85 -52.08 10.58
C LEU A 335 40.36 -52.08 10.89
N SER A 336 40.02 -51.76 12.13
CA SER A 336 38.65 -51.51 12.55
C SER A 336 38.13 -50.16 12.01
N PRO A 337 36.80 -49.97 11.89
CA PRO A 337 36.22 -48.69 11.46
C PRO A 337 36.56 -47.48 12.35
N SER A 338 37.06 -47.71 13.58
CA SER A 338 37.54 -46.67 14.50
C SER A 338 38.98 -46.26 14.25
N GLU A 339 39.80 -47.13 13.68
CA GLU A 339 41.20 -46.87 13.39
C GLU A 339 41.35 -45.97 12.16
N ARG A 340 42.43 -45.19 12.13
CA ARG A 340 42.70 -44.23 11.04
C ARG A 340 44.08 -44.48 10.48
N LEU A 341 44.14 -44.96 9.24
CA LEU A 341 45.38 -45.05 8.47
C LEU A 341 45.66 -43.72 7.77
N VAL A 342 46.88 -43.22 7.97
CA VAL A 342 47.38 -41.98 7.42
C VAL A 342 48.65 -42.26 6.65
N ARG A 343 48.79 -41.69 5.45
CA ARG A 343 50.09 -41.61 4.79
C ARG A 343 50.81 -40.37 5.32
N TRP A 344 51.93 -40.58 6.01
CA TRP A 344 52.64 -39.52 6.70
C TRP A 344 53.62 -38.78 5.79
N GLY A 345 54.26 -39.51 4.87
CA GLY A 345 55.10 -38.98 3.79
C GLY A 345 55.84 -40.10 3.04
N GLY A 346 55.96 -40.03 1.72
CA GLY A 346 56.69 -41.06 0.94
C GLY A 346 56.14 -42.47 1.18
N GLU A 347 56.95 -43.31 1.81
CA GLU A 347 56.71 -44.70 2.22
C GLU A 347 56.29 -44.86 3.71
N GLU A 348 56.11 -43.76 4.42
CA GLU A 348 55.75 -43.73 5.83
C GLU A 348 54.24 -43.67 6.04
N PHE A 349 53.74 -44.50 6.95
CA PHE A 349 52.34 -44.56 7.33
C PHE A 349 52.19 -44.49 8.85
N VAL A 350 51.07 -43.95 9.31
CA VAL A 350 50.72 -43.98 10.73
C VAL A 350 49.30 -44.50 10.88
N VAL A 351 49.12 -45.49 11.74
CA VAL A 351 47.80 -45.95 12.18
C VAL A 351 47.53 -45.38 13.56
N PHE A 352 46.45 -44.63 13.69
CA PHE A 352 45.93 -44.17 14.98
C PHE A 352 44.83 -45.12 15.46
N CYS A 353 45.00 -45.63 16.68
CA CYS A 353 44.15 -46.66 17.28
C CYS A 353 43.45 -46.12 18.53
N PRO A 354 42.24 -45.57 18.40
CA PRO A 354 41.41 -45.21 19.55
C PRO A 354 41.09 -46.41 20.43
N GLY A 355 41.24 -46.24 21.74
CA GLY A 355 40.83 -47.25 22.72
C GLY A 355 41.83 -48.37 22.97
N LEU A 356 42.90 -48.49 22.17
CA LEU A 356 43.92 -49.51 22.39
C LEU A 356 44.97 -49.05 23.41
N ASN A 357 45.31 -49.95 24.33
CA ASN A 357 46.48 -49.81 25.19
C ASN A 357 47.77 -50.20 24.44
N LEU A 358 48.92 -50.14 25.12
CA LEU A 358 50.23 -50.37 24.50
C LEU A 358 50.40 -51.81 24.01
N GLU A 359 49.95 -52.77 24.82
CA GLU A 359 50.01 -54.20 24.53
C GLU A 359 49.12 -54.56 23.33
N GLU A 360 47.87 -54.12 23.33
CA GLU A 360 46.91 -54.34 22.23
C GLU A 360 47.39 -53.71 20.92
N ALA A 361 47.95 -52.49 21.01
CA ALA A 361 48.53 -51.81 19.85
C ALA A 361 49.77 -52.56 19.32
N SER A 362 50.60 -53.11 20.21
CA SER A 362 51.74 -53.94 19.84
C SER A 362 51.31 -55.24 19.16
N GLU A 363 50.26 -55.90 19.65
CA GLU A 363 49.70 -57.09 19.01
C GLU A 363 49.15 -56.78 17.62
N LEU A 364 48.44 -55.65 17.45
CA LEU A 364 47.96 -55.21 16.14
C LEU A 364 49.13 -54.92 15.19
N ALA A 365 50.15 -54.19 15.66
CA ALA A 365 51.36 -53.93 14.89
C ALA A 365 52.00 -55.23 14.40
N GLU A 366 52.07 -56.22 15.28
CA GLU A 366 52.74 -57.46 14.96
C GLU A 366 51.94 -58.31 13.97
N ARG A 367 50.60 -58.29 14.07
CA ARG A 367 49.74 -58.85 13.01
C ARG A 367 49.95 -58.15 11.68
N ILE A 368 50.06 -56.81 11.67
CA ILE A 368 50.31 -56.01 10.46
C ILE A 368 51.64 -56.40 9.82
N ARG A 369 52.71 -56.49 10.61
CA ARG A 369 54.03 -56.90 10.13
C ARG A 369 54.00 -58.29 9.48
N HIS A 370 53.44 -59.28 10.17
CA HIS A 370 53.32 -60.65 9.66
C HIS A 370 52.46 -60.72 8.39
N ARG A 371 51.37 -59.94 8.32
CA ARG A 371 50.53 -59.88 7.13
C ARG A 371 51.30 -59.32 5.93
N ILE A 372 52.07 -58.26 6.13
CA ILE A 372 52.88 -57.63 5.07
C ILE A 372 53.95 -58.59 4.57
N GLU A 373 54.67 -59.25 5.49
CA GLU A 373 55.71 -60.22 5.16
C GLU A 373 55.19 -61.44 4.38
N SER A 374 53.98 -61.90 4.71
CA SER A 374 53.36 -63.07 4.07
C SER A 374 52.49 -62.74 2.84
N HIS A 375 52.28 -61.46 2.54
CA HIS A 375 51.48 -61.02 1.40
C HIS A 375 52.26 -61.18 0.08
N ILE A 376 51.55 -61.60 -0.98
CA ILE A 376 52.13 -61.70 -2.32
C ILE A 376 51.94 -60.35 -3.01
N TRP A 377 53.03 -59.61 -3.12
CA TRP A 377 53.03 -58.26 -3.69
C TRP A 377 53.01 -58.29 -5.22
N VAL A 378 52.46 -57.24 -5.83
CA VAL A 378 52.32 -57.09 -7.29
C VAL A 378 53.63 -57.27 -8.08
N HIS A 379 54.77 -56.94 -7.47
CA HIS A 379 56.11 -57.06 -8.08
C HIS A 379 56.78 -58.42 -7.88
N GLY A 380 56.14 -59.33 -7.13
CA GLY A 380 56.58 -60.73 -6.96
C GLY A 380 57.68 -60.98 -5.92
N ASP A 381 58.33 -59.95 -5.37
CA ASP A 381 59.30 -60.10 -4.28
C ASP A 381 58.64 -59.90 -2.90
N PRO A 382 59.20 -60.49 -1.82
CA PRO A 382 58.74 -60.22 -0.45
C PRO A 382 58.98 -58.76 -0.06
N LEU A 383 58.00 -58.17 0.63
CA LEU A 383 58.10 -56.85 1.24
C LEU A 383 58.03 -56.99 2.76
N THR A 384 58.81 -56.20 3.49
CA THR A 384 58.78 -56.16 4.95
C THR A 384 58.54 -54.73 5.43
N THR A 385 58.11 -54.59 6.67
CA THR A 385 57.91 -53.28 7.29
C THR A 385 58.48 -53.27 8.70
N SER A 386 59.08 -52.15 9.08
CA SER A 386 59.44 -51.85 10.45
C SER A 386 58.32 -51.02 11.07
N ILE A 387 57.96 -51.31 12.33
CA ILE A 387 56.87 -50.60 13.02
C ILE A 387 57.32 -50.14 14.40
N GLY A 388 57.14 -48.86 14.68
CA GLY A 388 57.26 -48.28 16.02
C GLY A 388 55.91 -48.08 16.67
N VAL A 389 55.74 -48.50 17.92
CA VAL A 389 54.46 -48.42 18.64
C VAL A 389 54.58 -47.53 19.87
N ALA A 390 53.65 -46.59 20.03
CA ALA A 390 53.53 -45.80 21.24
C ALA A 390 52.05 -45.65 21.64
N SER A 391 51.74 -45.82 22.93
CA SER A 391 50.44 -45.49 23.52
C SER A 391 50.51 -44.17 24.25
N ARG A 392 49.47 -43.35 24.13
CA ARG A 392 49.42 -42.00 24.70
C ARG A 392 49.21 -42.06 26.21
N SER A 393 50.07 -41.35 26.93
CA SER A 393 49.91 -41.10 28.37
C SER A 393 49.17 -39.77 28.61
N ARG A 394 49.70 -38.88 29.45
CA ARG A 394 49.14 -37.54 29.73
C ARG A 394 49.65 -36.45 28.77
N GLU A 395 50.44 -36.85 27.78
CA GLU A 395 51.04 -35.96 26.79
C GLU A 395 50.09 -35.58 25.64
N ARG A 396 50.52 -34.63 24.81
CA ARG A 396 49.84 -34.28 23.55
C ARG A 396 50.06 -35.36 22.50
N THR A 397 49.14 -35.47 21.56
CA THR A 397 49.21 -36.46 20.46
C THR A 397 50.51 -36.40 19.67
N ASN A 398 51.05 -35.21 19.42
CA ASN A 398 52.35 -35.04 18.73
C ASN A 398 53.52 -35.72 19.45
N ALA A 399 53.55 -35.68 20.78
CA ALA A 399 54.65 -36.29 21.55
C ALA A 399 54.59 -37.83 21.49
N MET A 400 53.38 -38.41 21.52
CA MET A 400 53.18 -39.84 21.27
C MET A 400 53.67 -40.23 19.87
N ILE A 401 53.36 -39.43 18.84
CA ILE A 401 53.80 -39.69 17.46
C ILE A 401 55.33 -39.67 17.38
N THR A 402 55.99 -38.72 18.04
CA THR A 402 57.46 -38.67 18.12
C THR A 402 58.03 -39.92 18.78
N ARG A 403 57.43 -40.42 19.87
CA ARG A 403 57.89 -41.67 20.51
C ARG A 403 57.69 -42.89 19.61
N ALA A 404 56.60 -42.93 18.82
CA ALA A 404 56.38 -43.99 17.84
C ALA A 404 57.44 -43.94 16.71
N ASP A 405 57.80 -42.74 16.23
CA ASP A 405 58.85 -42.53 15.24
C ASP A 405 60.24 -42.95 15.78
N GLU A 406 60.56 -42.58 17.01
CA GLU A 406 61.80 -43.03 17.69
C GLU A 406 61.86 -44.56 17.83
N ALA A 407 60.73 -45.20 18.17
CA ALA A 407 60.63 -46.66 18.22
C ALA A 407 60.80 -47.29 16.83
N LEU A 408 60.23 -46.70 15.78
CA LEU A 408 60.42 -47.13 14.40
C LEU A 408 61.89 -47.04 13.98
N TYR A 409 62.56 -45.95 14.35
CA TYR A 409 63.98 -45.78 14.10
C TYR A 409 64.82 -46.89 14.77
N LEU A 410 64.47 -47.28 16.01
CA LEU A 410 65.10 -48.41 16.69
C LEU A 410 64.84 -49.74 15.96
N ALA A 411 63.61 -49.99 15.51
CA ALA A 411 63.26 -51.18 14.72
C ALA A 411 64.12 -51.28 13.45
N LYS A 412 64.31 -50.17 12.73
CA LYS A 412 65.18 -50.14 11.54
C LYS A 412 66.65 -50.43 11.88
N ARG A 413 67.15 -49.93 13.02
CA ARG A 413 68.54 -50.16 13.46
C ARG A 413 68.80 -51.57 13.97
N GLN A 414 67.79 -52.23 14.53
CA GLN A 414 67.90 -53.56 15.12
C GLN A 414 67.72 -54.69 14.09
N GLY A 415 67.73 -54.38 12.80
CA GLY A 415 67.66 -55.39 11.73
C GLY A 415 66.41 -55.35 10.86
N ARG A 416 65.53 -54.35 11.03
CA ARG A 416 64.28 -54.18 10.27
C ARG A 416 63.28 -55.33 10.48
N ASN A 417 62.15 -55.30 9.76
CA ASN A 417 61.12 -56.32 9.80
C ASN A 417 60.73 -56.74 11.23
N GLN A 418 60.49 -55.75 12.10
CA GLN A 418 60.16 -55.98 13.50
C GLN A 418 59.32 -54.85 14.08
N VAL A 419 58.68 -55.14 15.20
CA VAL A 419 57.95 -54.18 16.01
C VAL A 419 58.81 -53.77 17.21
N VAL A 420 58.98 -52.47 17.41
CA VAL A 420 59.57 -51.93 18.64
C VAL A 420 58.55 -51.06 19.34
N VAL A 421 58.40 -51.29 20.64
CA VAL A 421 57.49 -50.54 21.49
C VAL A 421 58.29 -49.46 22.22
N SER A 422 57.79 -48.23 22.24
CA SER A 422 58.39 -47.14 22.99
C SER A 422 58.38 -47.44 24.49
N SER A 423 59.49 -47.23 25.17
CA SER A 423 59.53 -47.23 26.64
C SER A 423 58.65 -46.11 27.19
N GLN A 424 57.72 -46.42 28.10
CA GLN A 424 57.02 -45.38 28.86
C GLN A 424 58.04 -44.69 29.77
N THR A 425 58.40 -43.45 29.47
CA THR A 425 58.96 -42.56 30.50
C THR A 425 57.78 -42.06 31.33
N ASP A 426 57.74 -42.47 32.60
CA ASP A 426 56.81 -41.99 33.62
C ASP A 426 56.78 -40.46 33.76
#